data_AF-A0A5J4T6I9-F1
#
_entry.id   AF-A0A5J4T6I9-F1
#
_cell.length_a   1.000
_cell.length_b   1.000
_cell.length_c   1.000
_cell.angle_alpha   90.00
_cell.angle_beta   90.00
_cell.angle_gamma   90.00
#
_symmetry.space_group_name_H-M   'P 1'
#
loop_
_entity.id
_entity.type
_entity.pdbx_description
1 polymer ?
#
loop_
_entity_poly.entity_id
_entity_poly.type
_entity_poly.pdbx_seq_one_letter_code
_entity_poly.pdbx_strand_id
1 'polypeptide(L)'
;MNHFKISFDFGYIVETVRYDEDGIQEVIYDIRYPHNNILNALNPESLIDSQEKLEKFIQYLPAKIIENQERTVEDTHTRFVAIVSMVVVVYRERPGGAAPAELQKYIQRQEVKFVDNQNHRNNCMFDALSFISLPDESTKRRPTNSRVAEGKRLMKQFYSAIGNEQIKNFTEFLENYQGFDLASEDFEDENQNDKPDSIPQLNSKGKRVHR
;
A
#
# COMPACT_ATOMS: atom_id res chain seq x y z
N MET A 1 -16.21 -15.51 14.56
CA MET A 1 -16.38 -14.26 13.79
C MET A 1 -15.21 -14.18 12.82
N ASN A 2 -15.42 -13.78 11.56
CA ASN A 2 -14.31 -13.56 10.63
C ASN A 2 -13.60 -12.27 11.04
N HIS A 3 -12.26 -12.24 11.01
CA HIS A 3 -11.50 -11.02 11.30
C HIS A 3 -11.46 -10.17 10.04
N PHE A 4 -11.67 -8.87 10.17
CA PHE A 4 -11.61 -7.94 9.05
C PHE A 4 -10.90 -6.67 9.46
N LYS A 5 -10.20 -6.07 8.51
CA LYS A 5 -9.77 -4.69 8.59
C LYS A 5 -10.77 -3.83 7.83
N ILE A 6 -11.20 -2.73 8.43
CA ILE A 6 -12.06 -1.74 7.80
C ILE A 6 -11.37 -0.38 7.80
N SER A 7 -11.41 0.26 6.64
CA SER A 7 -10.97 1.64 6.42
C SER A 7 -12.08 2.40 5.71
N PHE A 8 -12.24 3.69 6.01
CA PHE A 8 -13.24 4.53 5.34
C PHE A 8 -12.75 5.97 5.20
N ASP A 9 -13.30 6.65 4.20
CA ASP A 9 -13.12 8.07 4.00
C ASP A 9 -14.40 8.72 3.46
N PHE A 10 -14.58 9.99 3.77
CA PHE A 10 -15.75 10.78 3.39
C PHE A 10 -15.36 11.82 2.34
N GLY A 11 -16.25 12.01 1.38
CA GLY A 11 -16.19 13.13 0.45
C GLY A 11 -17.14 14.22 0.92
N TYR A 12 -16.67 15.46 0.90
CA TYR A 12 -17.35 16.60 1.48
C TYR A 12 -17.58 17.72 0.48
N ILE A 13 -18.65 18.47 0.67
CA ILE A 13 -18.71 19.86 0.22
C ILE A 13 -17.93 20.69 1.23
N VAL A 14 -16.92 21.37 0.73
CA VAL A 14 -16.05 22.26 1.49
C VAL A 14 -16.47 23.69 1.18
N GLU A 15 -16.84 24.43 2.21
CA GLU A 15 -17.05 25.88 2.16
C GLU A 15 -15.76 26.56 2.60
N THR A 16 -15.22 27.44 1.76
CA THR A 16 -14.08 28.28 2.08
C THR A 16 -14.49 29.75 2.10
N VAL A 17 -14.28 30.42 3.23
CA VAL A 17 -14.56 31.85 3.41
C VAL A 17 -13.26 32.63 3.25
N ARG A 18 -13.26 33.61 2.36
CA ARG A 18 -12.14 34.55 2.14
C ARG A 18 -12.64 35.99 2.32
N TYR A 19 -11.72 36.89 2.58
CA TYR A 19 -11.98 38.33 2.60
C TYR A 19 -11.10 38.98 1.54
N ASP A 20 -11.67 39.81 0.69
CA ASP A 20 -10.91 40.57 -0.31
C ASP A 20 -10.22 41.81 0.32
N GLU A 21 -9.50 42.58 -0.51
CA GLU A 21 -8.77 43.78 -0.07
C GLU A 21 -9.69 44.88 0.50
N ASP A 22 -10.97 44.87 0.12
CA ASP A 22 -12.01 45.78 0.60
C ASP A 22 -12.75 45.24 1.83
N GLY A 23 -12.37 44.06 2.32
CA GLY A 23 -13.00 43.40 3.48
C GLY A 23 -14.35 42.76 3.18
N ILE A 24 -14.72 42.59 1.90
CA ILE A 24 -15.92 41.89 1.47
C ILE A 24 -15.69 40.38 1.60
N GLN A 25 -16.66 39.70 2.22
CA GLN A 25 -16.62 38.25 2.39
C GLN A 25 -16.97 37.55 1.07
N GLU A 26 -16.04 36.72 0.58
CA GLU A 26 -16.25 35.79 -0.52
C GLU A 26 -16.39 34.36 0.03
N VAL A 27 -17.40 33.62 -0.43
CA VAL A 27 -17.64 32.22 -0.02
C VAL A 27 -17.56 31.34 -1.25
N ILE A 28 -16.66 30.36 -1.21
CA ILE A 28 -16.40 29.42 -2.29
C ILE A 28 -16.81 28.02 -1.83
N TYR A 29 -17.49 27.28 -2.69
CA TYR A 29 -17.84 25.88 -2.46
C TYR A 29 -17.03 24.99 -3.41
N ASP A 30 -16.42 23.95 -2.86
CA ASP A 30 -15.70 22.93 -3.62
C ASP A 30 -16.10 21.52 -3.16
N ILE A 31 -15.86 20.52 -4.01
CA ILE A 31 -16.09 19.11 -3.70
C ILE A 31 -14.75 18.44 -3.44
N ARG A 32 -14.54 18.00 -2.21
CA ARG A 32 -13.45 17.10 -1.86
C ARG A 32 -13.92 15.67 -1.98
N TYR A 33 -13.38 14.94 -2.94
CA TYR A 33 -13.62 13.50 -3.06
C TYR A 33 -12.85 12.72 -1.98
N PRO A 34 -13.34 11.53 -1.58
CA PRO A 34 -12.58 10.59 -0.74
C PRO A 34 -11.23 10.29 -1.40
N HIS A 35 -10.17 10.13 -0.62
CA HIS A 35 -8.85 9.85 -1.20
C HIS A 35 -8.87 8.48 -1.90
N ASN A 36 -8.33 8.41 -3.11
CA ASN A 36 -8.19 7.16 -3.85
C ASN A 36 -7.23 6.17 -3.16
N ASN A 37 -6.29 6.66 -2.34
CA ASN A 37 -5.31 5.83 -1.63
C ASN A 37 -5.66 5.72 -0.12
N ILE A 38 -6.67 4.91 0.17
CA ILE A 38 -7.24 4.70 1.52
C ILE A 38 -6.25 3.98 2.46
N LEU A 39 -5.11 3.51 1.95
CA LEU A 39 -4.01 2.99 2.79
C LEU A 39 -3.33 4.08 3.62
N ASN A 40 -3.41 5.35 3.19
CA ASN A 40 -2.97 6.52 3.95
C ASN A 40 -4.16 7.32 4.52
N ALA A 41 -5.21 6.62 4.96
CA ALA A 41 -6.40 7.28 5.48
C ALA A 41 -6.07 8.09 6.75
N LEU A 42 -6.52 9.34 6.75
CA LEU A 42 -6.63 10.21 7.94
C LEU A 42 -7.50 9.61 9.06
N ASN A 43 -8.10 8.42 8.84
CA ASN A 43 -8.87 7.66 9.82
C ASN A 43 -8.16 6.31 10.06
N PRO A 44 -7.84 5.96 11.32
CA PRO A 44 -7.09 4.75 11.63
C PRO A 44 -7.81 3.48 11.16
N GLU A 45 -7.07 2.57 10.52
CA GLU A 45 -7.53 1.21 10.21
C GLU A 45 -8.09 0.57 11.49
N SER A 46 -9.36 0.15 11.47
CA SER A 46 -9.96 -0.55 12.61
C SER A 46 -9.92 -2.05 12.37
N LEU A 47 -9.11 -2.75 13.18
CA LEU A 47 -9.14 -4.21 13.22
C LEU A 47 -10.41 -4.67 13.95
N ILE A 48 -11.30 -5.36 13.24
CA ILE A 48 -12.53 -5.94 13.75
C ILE A 48 -12.34 -7.45 13.91
N ASP A 49 -11.92 -7.85 15.10
CA ASP A 49 -11.74 -9.25 15.51
C ASP A 49 -12.79 -9.71 16.55
N SER A 50 -13.64 -8.79 17.03
CA SER A 50 -14.68 -9.08 18.02
C SER A 50 -15.95 -8.26 17.76
N GLN A 51 -17.06 -8.74 18.33
CA GLN A 51 -18.35 -8.04 18.30
C GLN A 51 -18.27 -6.68 19.01
N GLU A 52 -17.55 -6.61 20.12
CA GLU A 52 -17.32 -5.35 20.85
C GLU A 52 -16.61 -4.30 19.99
N LYS A 53 -15.57 -4.70 19.23
CA LYS A 53 -14.88 -3.78 18.33
C LYS A 53 -15.75 -3.33 17.16
N LEU A 54 -16.61 -4.20 16.65
CA LEU A 54 -17.60 -3.84 15.64
C LEU A 54 -18.57 -2.77 16.17
N GLU A 55 -19.08 -2.96 17.39
CA GLU A 55 -19.99 -2.00 18.02
C GLU A 55 -19.31 -0.64 18.27
N LYS A 56 -18.05 -0.65 18.74
CA LYS A 56 -17.25 0.58 18.86
C LYS A 56 -17.05 1.27 17.53
N PHE A 57 -16.78 0.52 16.45
CA PHE A 57 -16.65 1.09 15.11
C PHE A 57 -17.96 1.73 14.61
N ILE A 58 -19.11 1.07 14.85
CA ILE A 58 -20.43 1.61 14.51
C ILE A 58 -20.70 2.93 15.26
N GLN A 59 -20.29 3.02 16.53
CA GLN A 59 -20.41 4.25 17.32
C GLN A 59 -19.41 5.34 16.91
N TYR A 60 -18.23 4.93 16.40
CA TYR A 60 -17.19 5.85 15.95
C TYR A 60 -17.59 6.63 14.69
N LEU A 61 -18.28 6.00 13.74
CA LEU A 61 -18.71 6.65 12.49
C LEU A 61 -19.50 7.97 12.70
N PRO A 62 -20.61 8.00 13.46
CA PRO A 62 -21.35 9.23 13.69
C PRO A 62 -20.54 10.26 14.49
N ALA A 63 -19.73 9.81 15.46
CA ALA A 63 -18.85 10.71 16.21
C ALA A 63 -17.84 11.40 15.29
N LYS A 64 -17.27 10.68 14.31
CA LYS A 64 -16.35 11.24 13.32
C LYS A 64 -17.02 12.21 12.36
N ILE A 65 -18.28 11.97 11.99
CA ILE A 65 -19.07 12.90 11.19
C ILE A 65 -19.28 14.21 11.96
N ILE A 66 -19.66 14.11 13.24
CA ILE A 66 -19.86 15.27 14.11
C ILE A 66 -18.55 16.05 14.27
N GLU A 67 -17.45 15.37 14.62
CA GLU A 67 -16.12 15.98 14.74
C GLU A 67 -15.72 16.75 13.48
N ASN A 68 -15.93 16.15 12.30
CA ASN A 68 -15.60 16.80 11.03
C ASN A 68 -16.56 17.96 10.69
N GLN A 69 -17.77 18.00 11.25
CA GLN A 69 -18.74 19.09 11.03
C GLN A 69 -18.68 20.18 12.11
N GLU A 70 -18.09 19.90 13.27
CA GLU A 70 -17.89 20.85 14.34
C GLU A 70 -16.76 21.83 13.98
N ARG A 71 -17.05 23.13 14.06
CA ARG A 71 -16.03 24.18 13.89
C ARG A 71 -15.02 24.06 15.02
N THR A 72 -13.78 23.71 14.70
CA THR A 72 -12.66 23.93 15.63
C THR A 72 -12.29 25.41 15.63
N VAL A 73 -11.78 25.92 16.75
CA VAL A 73 -11.48 27.34 16.96
C VAL A 73 -10.33 27.84 16.05
N GLU A 74 -9.57 26.92 15.46
CA GLU A 74 -8.34 27.20 14.71
C GLU A 74 -8.55 27.30 13.17
N ASP A 75 -9.63 26.75 12.60
CA ASP A 75 -9.86 26.72 11.15
C ASP A 75 -10.97 27.71 10.76
N THR A 76 -10.65 29.01 10.70
CA THR A 76 -11.64 30.08 10.53
C THR A 76 -12.15 30.25 9.10
N HIS A 77 -11.53 29.56 8.12
CA HIS A 77 -11.81 29.79 6.71
C HIS A 77 -12.32 28.56 5.97
N THR A 78 -12.29 27.35 6.55
CA THR A 78 -12.73 26.13 5.86
C THR A 78 -13.74 25.35 6.69
N ARG A 79 -14.84 24.89 6.07
CA ARG A 79 -15.91 24.15 6.74
C ARG A 79 -16.41 22.99 5.87
N PHE A 80 -16.58 21.80 6.46
CA PHE A 80 -17.30 20.72 5.81
C PHE A 80 -18.81 20.89 6.02
N VAL A 81 -19.55 21.14 4.94
CA VAL A 81 -20.97 21.51 4.99
C VAL A 81 -21.90 20.31 4.77
N ALA A 82 -21.49 19.38 3.91
CA ALA A 82 -22.26 18.19 3.60
C ALA A 82 -21.34 17.02 3.21
N ILE A 83 -21.75 15.79 3.50
CA ILE A 83 -21.12 14.58 2.98
C ILE A 83 -21.82 14.24 1.66
N VAL A 84 -21.06 14.15 0.56
CA VAL A 84 -21.58 13.82 -0.78
C VAL A 84 -21.26 12.41 -1.21
N SER A 85 -20.25 11.79 -0.60
CA SER A 85 -19.84 10.42 -0.91
C SER A 85 -19.11 9.80 0.26
N MET A 86 -19.05 8.46 0.30
CA MET A 86 -18.26 7.71 1.27
C MET A 86 -17.62 6.53 0.54
N VAL A 87 -16.36 6.24 0.84
CA VAL A 87 -15.73 4.98 0.42
C VAL A 87 -15.45 4.16 1.66
N VAL A 88 -15.80 2.88 1.60
CA VAL A 88 -15.52 1.89 2.64
C VAL A 88 -14.78 0.73 2.02
N VAL A 89 -13.66 0.36 2.61
CA VAL A 89 -12.84 -0.74 2.16
C VAL A 89 -12.73 -1.76 3.29
N VAL A 90 -13.16 -2.99 2.99
CA VAL A 90 -13.16 -4.09 3.95
C VAL A 90 -12.31 -5.23 3.40
N TYR A 91 -11.27 -5.58 4.13
CA TYR A 91 -10.44 -6.73 3.81
C TYR A 91 -10.61 -7.79 4.89
N ARG A 92 -10.80 -9.05 4.46
CA ARG A 92 -10.76 -10.18 5.39
C ARG A 92 -9.34 -10.37 5.85
N GLU A 93 -9.11 -10.16 7.13
CA GLU A 93 -7.85 -10.51 7.76
C GLU A 93 -7.86 -12.03 7.94
N ARG A 94 -7.07 -12.72 7.12
CA ARG A 94 -6.87 -14.15 7.31
C ARG A 94 -5.71 -14.31 8.30
N PRO A 95 -5.87 -15.09 9.39
CA PRO A 95 -4.70 -15.52 10.14
C PRO A 95 -3.74 -16.22 9.17
N GLY A 96 -2.50 -15.75 9.11
CA GLY A 96 -1.49 -16.29 8.21
C GLY A 96 -1.32 -17.80 8.45
N GLY A 97 -1.35 -18.59 7.37
CA GLY A 97 -1.02 -20.02 7.40
C GLY A 97 -2.06 -20.93 6.74
N ALA A 98 -3.35 -20.57 6.73
CA ALA A 98 -4.37 -21.36 6.06
C ALA A 98 -4.60 -20.88 4.63
N ALA A 99 -4.25 -21.71 3.65
CA ALA A 99 -4.52 -21.40 2.26
C ALA A 99 -6.04 -21.25 2.01
N PRO A 100 -6.47 -20.26 1.21
CA PRO A 100 -7.84 -20.17 0.70
C PRO A 100 -8.35 -21.54 0.21
N ALA A 101 -9.64 -21.83 0.43
CA ALA A 101 -10.25 -23.07 -0.06
C ALA A 101 -10.04 -23.26 -1.58
N GLU A 102 -10.09 -22.17 -2.34
CA GLU A 102 -9.83 -22.13 -3.78
C GLU A 102 -8.39 -22.54 -4.15
N LEU A 103 -7.43 -22.31 -3.25
CA LEU A 103 -6.02 -22.66 -3.44
C LEU A 103 -5.71 -24.11 -3.05
N GLN A 104 -6.59 -24.79 -2.32
CA GLN A 104 -6.39 -26.19 -1.89
C GLN A 104 -6.06 -27.11 -3.08
N LYS A 105 -6.81 -27.00 -4.19
CA LYS A 105 -6.59 -27.84 -5.38
C LYS A 105 -5.22 -27.61 -6.01
N TYR A 106 -4.72 -26.37 -6.00
CA TYR A 106 -3.42 -26.02 -6.57
C TYR A 106 -2.27 -26.44 -5.65
N ILE A 107 -2.46 -26.39 -4.33
CA ILE A 107 -1.51 -26.92 -3.34
C ILE A 107 -1.38 -28.43 -3.46
N GLN A 108 -2.50 -29.15 -3.61
CA GLN A 108 -2.51 -30.60 -3.82
C GLN A 108 -1.74 -30.99 -5.10
N ARG A 109 -1.87 -30.20 -6.16
CA ARG A 109 -1.14 -30.38 -7.43
C ARG A 109 0.32 -29.90 -7.41
N GLN A 110 0.80 -29.36 -6.28
CA GLN A 110 2.13 -28.76 -6.14
C GLN A 110 2.37 -27.54 -7.05
N GLU A 111 1.30 -26.93 -7.57
CA GLU A 111 1.34 -25.71 -8.39
C GLU A 111 1.53 -24.46 -7.52
N VAL A 112 1.03 -24.51 -6.27
CA VAL A 112 1.26 -23.47 -5.26
C VAL A 112 2.07 -24.08 -4.13
N LYS A 113 3.24 -23.49 -3.85
CA LYS A 113 4.15 -23.94 -2.81
C LYS A 113 4.25 -22.88 -1.72
N PHE A 114 4.27 -23.33 -0.46
CA PHE A 114 4.30 -22.45 0.71
C PHE A 114 5.64 -22.52 1.43
N VAL A 115 6.33 -21.39 1.60
CA VAL A 115 7.55 -21.28 2.41
C VAL A 115 7.20 -20.52 3.69
N ASP A 116 7.35 -21.18 4.84
CA ASP A 116 7.17 -20.55 6.14
C ASP A 116 8.44 -19.81 6.56
N ASN A 117 8.52 -18.52 6.26
CA ASN A 117 9.57 -17.63 6.73
C ASN A 117 9.07 -16.82 7.93
N GLN A 118 9.14 -17.43 9.11
CA GLN A 118 8.52 -16.92 10.33
C GLN A 118 9.02 -15.52 10.72
N ASN A 119 10.28 -15.20 10.42
CA ASN A 119 10.94 -13.98 10.87
C ASN A 119 11.04 -12.88 9.80
N HIS A 120 10.96 -13.21 8.51
CA HIS A 120 11.18 -12.23 7.41
C HIS A 120 10.19 -12.43 6.26
N ARG A 121 8.91 -12.12 6.50
CA ARG A 121 7.83 -12.34 5.51
C ARG A 121 7.97 -11.52 4.23
N ASN A 122 8.65 -10.38 4.30
CA ASN A 122 8.85 -9.49 3.14
C ASN A 122 9.88 -10.04 2.13
N ASN A 123 10.54 -11.15 2.44
CA ASN A 123 11.51 -11.81 1.56
C ASN A 123 10.87 -12.77 0.54
N CYS A 124 9.55 -12.73 0.39
CA CYS A 124 8.76 -13.71 -0.35
C CYS A 124 9.20 -13.90 -1.81
N MET A 125 9.71 -12.85 -2.47
CA MET A 125 10.26 -12.91 -3.82
C MET A 125 11.49 -13.84 -3.89
N PHE A 126 12.45 -13.67 -2.98
CA PHE A 126 13.64 -14.52 -2.94
C PHE A 126 13.35 -15.93 -2.41
N ASP A 127 12.41 -16.07 -1.49
CA ASP A 127 11.91 -17.38 -1.06
C ASP A 127 11.27 -18.14 -2.24
N ALA A 128 10.57 -17.44 -3.14
CA ALA A 128 10.03 -18.01 -4.37
C ALA A 128 11.15 -18.39 -5.37
N LEU A 129 12.15 -17.53 -5.57
CA LEU A 129 13.30 -17.82 -6.43
C LEU A 129 14.10 -19.04 -5.96
N SER A 130 14.07 -19.36 -4.67
CA SER A 130 14.70 -20.58 -4.14
C SER A 130 14.20 -21.85 -4.84
N PHE A 131 12.94 -21.90 -5.31
CA PHE A 131 12.39 -23.06 -6.03
C PHE A 131 13.06 -23.31 -7.38
N ILE A 132 13.65 -22.27 -7.96
CA ILE A 132 14.41 -22.34 -9.20
C ILE A 132 15.88 -22.65 -8.88
N SER A 133 16.50 -21.93 -7.95
CA SER A 133 17.93 -22.07 -7.65
C SER A 133 18.29 -23.34 -6.88
N LEU A 134 17.38 -23.83 -6.05
CA LEU A 134 17.52 -25.06 -5.26
C LEU A 134 16.34 -25.99 -5.57
N PRO A 135 16.32 -26.67 -6.72
CA PRO A 135 15.18 -27.53 -7.08
C PRO A 135 14.92 -28.61 -6.02
N ASP A 136 13.64 -29.00 -5.91
CA ASP A 136 13.25 -30.15 -5.10
C ASP A 136 13.91 -31.44 -5.65
N GLU A 137 14.16 -32.40 -4.77
CA GLU A 137 14.59 -33.73 -5.21
C GLU A 137 13.38 -34.47 -5.79
N SER A 138 13.60 -35.39 -6.72
CA SER A 138 12.54 -36.07 -7.48
C SER A 138 11.47 -36.74 -6.60
N THR A 139 11.82 -37.11 -5.37
CA THR A 139 10.93 -37.77 -4.41
C THR A 139 10.64 -36.93 -3.17
N LYS A 140 11.32 -35.79 -2.97
CA LYS A 140 11.26 -35.05 -1.72
C LYS A 140 11.40 -33.56 -1.90
N ARG A 141 10.41 -32.85 -1.34
CA ARG A 141 10.47 -31.40 -1.18
C ARG A 141 11.61 -31.00 -0.24
N ARG A 142 12.40 -30.00 -0.64
CA ARG A 142 13.42 -29.38 0.23
C ARG A 142 12.76 -28.80 1.50
N PRO A 143 13.37 -28.97 2.68
CA PRO A 143 12.86 -28.37 3.92
C PRO A 143 12.73 -26.85 3.82
N THR A 144 11.73 -26.29 4.51
CA THR A 144 11.49 -24.84 4.56
C THR A 144 12.72 -24.06 5.01
N ASN A 145 13.45 -24.54 6.02
CA ASN A 145 14.66 -23.86 6.50
C ASN A 145 15.74 -23.75 5.41
N SER A 146 15.87 -24.76 4.55
CA SER A 146 16.79 -24.72 3.41
C SER A 146 16.32 -23.73 2.35
N ARG A 147 15.00 -23.62 2.13
CA ARG A 147 14.39 -22.63 1.22
C ARG A 147 14.68 -21.21 1.67
N VAL A 148 14.43 -20.92 2.95
CA VAL A 148 14.67 -19.59 3.55
C VAL A 148 16.15 -19.23 3.53
N ALA A 149 17.04 -20.19 3.82
CA ALA A 149 18.49 -19.98 3.74
C ALA A 149 18.93 -19.64 2.31
N GLU A 150 18.39 -20.36 1.31
CA GLU A 150 18.67 -20.09 -0.09
C GLU A 150 18.10 -18.74 -0.56
N GLY A 151 16.88 -18.38 -0.16
CA GLY A 151 16.30 -17.07 -0.42
C GLY A 151 17.17 -15.94 0.13
N LYS A 152 17.64 -16.05 1.38
CA LYS A 152 18.60 -15.10 1.96
C LYS A 152 19.91 -15.02 1.17
N ARG A 153 20.43 -16.16 0.69
CA ARG A 153 21.64 -16.21 -0.15
C ARG A 153 21.44 -15.47 -1.47
N LEU A 154 20.32 -15.71 -2.16
CA LEU A 154 19.96 -15.05 -3.41
C LEU A 154 19.77 -13.54 -3.23
N MET A 155 19.07 -13.13 -2.18
CA MET A 155 18.86 -11.72 -1.83
C MET A 155 20.19 -11.01 -1.63
N LYS A 156 21.11 -11.61 -0.86
CA LYS A 156 22.45 -11.06 -0.67
C LYS A 156 23.19 -10.93 -2.00
N GLN A 157 23.11 -11.93 -2.88
CA GLN A 157 23.75 -11.89 -4.19
C GLN A 157 23.17 -10.79 -5.08
N PHE A 158 21.85 -10.67 -5.15
CA PHE A 158 21.16 -9.67 -5.96
C PHE A 158 21.58 -8.26 -5.55
N TYR A 159 21.41 -7.91 -4.27
CA TYR A 159 21.74 -6.57 -3.80
C TYR A 159 23.23 -6.24 -3.82
N SER A 160 24.10 -7.26 -3.71
CA SER A 160 25.54 -7.06 -3.92
C SER A 160 25.87 -6.77 -5.39
N ALA A 161 25.14 -7.38 -6.33
CA ALA A 161 25.38 -7.22 -7.76
C ALA A 161 24.93 -5.85 -8.29
N ILE A 162 23.82 -5.31 -7.78
CA ILE A 162 23.33 -3.97 -8.14
C ILE A 162 24.03 -2.84 -7.37
N GLY A 163 25.16 -3.12 -6.72
CA GLY A 163 25.97 -2.10 -6.06
C GLY A 163 25.28 -1.44 -4.87
N ASN A 164 24.31 -2.09 -4.22
CA ASN A 164 23.62 -1.50 -3.08
C ASN A 164 24.55 -1.48 -1.85
N GLU A 165 25.32 -0.39 -1.72
CA GLU A 165 26.28 -0.15 -0.64
C GLU A 165 25.64 -0.04 0.76
N GLN A 166 24.30 0.03 0.84
CA GLN A 166 23.60 0.13 2.13
C GLN A 166 23.60 -1.19 2.90
N ILE A 167 23.94 -2.32 2.27
CA ILE A 167 24.04 -3.61 2.96
C ILE A 167 25.43 -3.79 3.61
N LYS A 168 25.71 -2.99 4.63
CA LYS A 168 26.88 -3.19 5.51
C LYS A 168 26.64 -4.33 6.51
N ASN A 169 25.40 -4.45 6.99
CA ASN A 169 24.94 -5.52 7.88
C ASN A 169 23.69 -6.18 7.30
N PHE A 170 23.84 -7.42 6.83
CA PHE A 170 22.74 -8.15 6.19
C PHE A 170 21.61 -8.50 7.16
N THR A 171 21.90 -8.69 8.46
CA THR A 171 20.86 -8.98 9.46
C THR A 171 19.96 -7.77 9.67
N GLU A 172 20.56 -6.60 9.85
CA GLU A 172 19.82 -5.33 10.01
C GLU A 172 19.03 -4.98 8.74
N PHE A 173 19.61 -5.25 7.57
CA PHE A 173 18.90 -5.10 6.30
C PHE A 173 17.64 -5.99 6.25
N LEU A 174 17.74 -7.25 6.66
CA LEU A 174 16.62 -8.19 6.68
C LEU A 174 15.51 -7.81 7.67
N GLU A 175 15.84 -7.13 8.77
CA GLU A 175 14.88 -6.66 9.77
C GLU A 175 14.07 -5.46 9.27
N ASN A 176 14.69 -4.60 8.46
CA ASN A 176 14.09 -3.37 7.95
C ASN A 176 13.55 -3.48 6.51
N TYR A 177 13.75 -4.63 5.86
CA TYR A 177 13.37 -4.86 4.48
C TYR A 177 11.86 -4.71 4.25
N GLN A 178 11.47 -3.75 3.41
CA GLN A 178 10.06 -3.46 3.12
C GLN A 178 9.43 -4.41 2.10
N GLY A 179 10.25 -5.19 1.39
CA GLY A 179 9.81 -6.06 0.31
C GLY A 179 10.47 -5.68 -1.00
N PHE A 180 10.41 -6.60 -1.97
CA PHE A 180 10.91 -6.34 -3.31
C PHE A 180 9.87 -5.56 -4.11
N ASP A 181 10.24 -4.40 -4.65
CA ASP A 181 9.36 -3.58 -5.48
C ASP A 181 9.82 -3.58 -6.95
N LEU A 182 9.11 -4.32 -7.80
CA LEU A 182 9.40 -4.42 -9.24
C LEU A 182 9.40 -3.07 -9.96
N ALA A 183 8.75 -2.04 -9.41
CA ALA A 183 8.62 -0.73 -10.06
C ALA A 183 9.73 0.25 -9.66
N SER A 184 10.40 0.05 -8.52
CA SER A 184 11.44 0.96 -8.01
C SER A 184 12.82 0.31 -7.85
N GLU A 185 12.91 -1.02 -7.91
CA GLU A 185 14.18 -1.73 -8.05
C GLU A 185 14.67 -1.54 -9.50
N ASP A 186 15.33 -0.39 -9.73
CA ASP A 186 15.82 0.07 -11.02
C ASP A 186 16.78 -0.98 -11.64
N PHE A 187 16.34 -1.57 -12.76
CA PHE A 187 17.25 -2.17 -13.72
C PHE A 187 17.70 -1.03 -14.64
N GLU A 188 18.64 -0.20 -14.21
CA GLU A 188 19.28 0.72 -15.15
C GLU A 188 19.99 -0.13 -16.21
N ASP A 189 19.37 -0.26 -17.39
CA ASP A 189 20.04 -0.72 -18.59
C ASP A 189 21.24 0.22 -18.82
N GLU A 190 22.46 -0.27 -18.64
CA GLU A 190 23.72 0.46 -18.93
C GLU A 190 23.88 0.85 -20.42
N ASN A 191 22.81 0.92 -21.21
CA ASN A 191 22.79 1.33 -22.61
C ASN A 191 21.80 2.47 -22.86
N GLN A 192 21.92 3.59 -22.13
CA GLN A 192 21.37 4.87 -22.58
C GLN A 192 22.45 5.94 -22.65
N ASN A 193 23.27 5.83 -23.70
CA ASN A 193 23.98 6.97 -24.28
C ASN A 193 23.13 7.66 -25.36
N ASP A 194 21.81 7.56 -25.29
CA ASP A 194 20.90 8.39 -26.09
C ASP A 194 20.10 9.26 -25.13
N LYS A 195 20.41 10.56 -25.17
CA LYS A 195 19.63 11.61 -24.51
C LYS A 195 18.15 11.41 -24.85
N PRO A 196 17.23 11.38 -23.87
CA PRO A 196 15.82 11.43 -24.21
C PRO A 196 15.54 12.84 -24.75
N ASP A 197 15.24 12.90 -26.05
CA ASP A 197 14.65 14.07 -26.67
C ASP A 197 13.45 14.53 -25.85
N SER A 198 13.43 15.84 -25.56
CA SER A 198 12.40 16.52 -24.80
C SER A 198 10.99 16.09 -25.20
N ILE A 199 10.25 15.51 -24.26
CA ILE A 199 8.82 15.24 -24.39
C ILE A 199 8.11 16.59 -24.68
N PRO A 200 7.29 16.70 -25.75
CA PRO A 200 6.57 17.93 -26.03
C PRO A 200 5.54 18.21 -24.93
N GLN A 201 5.64 19.36 -24.26
CA GLN A 201 4.61 19.81 -23.33
C GLN A 201 3.33 20.19 -24.08
N LEU A 202 2.22 19.56 -23.70
CA LEU A 202 0.87 19.97 -24.10
C LEU A 202 0.44 21.18 -23.27
N ASN A 203 0.15 22.31 -23.90
CA ASN A 203 -0.55 23.40 -23.22
C ASN A 203 -2.05 23.12 -23.11
N SER A 204 -2.72 23.83 -22.19
CA SER A 204 -4.12 23.64 -21.77
C SER A 204 -5.19 23.83 -22.86
N LYS A 205 -4.83 23.89 -24.13
CA LYS A 205 -5.75 23.97 -25.27
C LYS A 205 -5.49 22.94 -26.38
N GLY A 206 -4.69 21.90 -26.12
CA GLY A 206 -4.70 20.67 -26.92
C GLY A 206 -4.31 20.81 -28.40
N LYS A 207 -3.45 21.78 -28.77
CA LYS A 207 -2.86 21.83 -30.12
C LYS A 207 -1.33 21.76 -30.07
N ARG A 208 -0.76 20.82 -30.85
CA ARG A 208 0.69 20.64 -31.03
C ARG A 208 1.29 21.88 -31.72
N VAL A 209 2.31 22.47 -31.11
CA VAL A 209 3.19 23.45 -31.76
C VAL A 209 4.49 22.72 -32.08
N HIS A 210 4.82 22.59 -33.36
CA HIS A 210 6.15 22.17 -33.79
C HIS A 210 7.07 23.40 -33.76
N ARG A 211 8.27 23.24 -33.21
CA ARG A 211 9.41 24.10 -33.54
C ARG A 211 10.27 23.36 -34.55
#